data_AF-A0AAW2IHG1-F1
#
_entry.id   AF-A0AAW2IHG1-F1
#
_cell.length_a   1.000
_cell.length_b   1.000
_cell.length_c   1.000
_cell.angle_alpha   90.00
_cell.angle_beta   90.00
_cell.angle_gamma   90.00
#
_symmetry.space_group_name_H-M   'P 1'
#
loop_
_entity.id
_entity.type
_entity.pdbx_description
1 polymer ?
#
loop_
_entity_poly.entity_id
_entity_poly.type
_entity_poly.pdbx_seq_one_letter_code
_entity_poly.pdbx_strand_id
1 'polypeptide(L)'
;MLRFPEGRSSGFADADGFAGKPSEKLKSPPLTSRVVRTKYGDVSGVIISLDSRHLEPVEVFRGIPYAMPPTGNLRFMPPVSSALWSGVRIADKFSPVCPQRLPDISNETLALKRMPKGRLEYLKRLLPHLQNQSEDCLYLNIYAPAQGESLSALSTAAV
;
A
#
# COMPACT_ATOMS: atom_id res chain seq x y z
N MET A 1 -36.37 43.46 41.72
CA MET A 1 -36.86 43.13 40.35
C MET A 1 -35.66 43.33 39.43
N LEU A 2 -35.11 42.37 38.67
CA LEU A 2 -35.63 41.12 38.12
C LEU A 2 -34.49 40.06 38.01
N ARG A 3 -34.95 38.82 37.81
CA ARG A 3 -34.29 37.51 37.85
C ARG A 3 -33.08 37.33 36.91
N PHE A 4 -32.10 36.52 37.34
CA PHE A 4 -31.22 35.76 36.47
C PHE A 4 -31.91 34.45 36.03
N PRO A 5 -31.92 34.09 34.74
CA PRO A 5 -32.26 32.74 34.30
C PRO A 5 -31.05 31.80 34.32
N GLU A 6 -31.33 30.55 34.71
CA GLU A 6 -30.42 29.42 34.83
C GLU A 6 -29.93 28.86 33.49
N GLY A 7 -28.74 28.24 33.52
CA GLY A 7 -28.45 26.96 32.88
C GLY A 7 -28.59 26.84 31.36
N ARG A 8 -27.45 26.86 30.65
CA ARG A 8 -27.31 26.12 29.39
C ARG A 8 -26.05 25.27 29.43
N SER A 9 -26.23 23.99 29.70
CA SER A 9 -25.25 22.93 29.50
C SER A 9 -24.84 22.92 28.02
N SER A 10 -23.59 23.27 27.73
CA SER A 10 -22.98 22.97 26.45
C SER A 10 -22.70 21.47 26.40
N GLY A 11 -23.53 20.74 25.66
CA GLY A 11 -23.31 19.34 25.35
C GLY A 11 -21.96 19.17 24.65
N PHE A 12 -21.08 18.40 25.27
CA PHE A 12 -19.91 17.80 24.65
C PHE A 12 -20.45 16.83 23.59
N ALA A 13 -20.27 17.14 22.31
CA ALA A 13 -20.61 16.20 21.25
C ALA A 13 -19.60 15.04 21.32
N ASP A 14 -20.13 13.85 21.60
CA ASP A 14 -19.40 12.59 21.57
C ASP A 14 -18.74 12.39 20.19
N ALA A 15 -17.41 12.26 20.20
CA ALA A 15 -16.64 11.82 19.05
C ALA A 15 -16.75 10.29 18.96
N ASP A 16 -17.88 9.81 18.45
CA ASP A 16 -18.07 8.40 18.18
C ASP A 16 -17.13 7.93 17.05
N GLY A 17 -16.56 6.75 17.31
CA GLY A 17 -15.42 6.19 16.63
C GLY A 17 -15.59 6.05 15.12
N PHE A 18 -14.55 6.47 14.40
CA PHE A 18 -14.20 5.89 13.11
C PHE A 18 -13.77 4.43 13.32
N ALA A 19 -14.75 3.57 13.56
CA ALA A 19 -14.60 2.14 13.36
C ALA A 19 -14.31 1.93 11.87
N GLY A 20 -13.03 1.79 11.53
CA GLY A 20 -12.60 1.39 10.20
C GLY A 20 -13.25 0.07 9.86
N LYS A 21 -14.27 0.09 9.00
CA LYS A 21 -14.89 -1.13 8.48
C LYS A 21 -13.80 -2.00 7.82
N PRO A 22 -13.85 -3.33 8.00
CA PRO A 22 -13.00 -4.25 7.27
C PRO A 22 -13.15 -3.98 5.77
N SER A 23 -12.03 -3.86 5.07
CA SER A 23 -11.95 -3.64 3.62
C SER A 23 -12.96 -4.51 2.88
N GLU A 24 -14.01 -3.87 2.36
CA GLU A 24 -15.00 -4.48 1.52
C GLU A 24 -14.28 -5.03 0.27
N LYS A 25 -14.49 -6.32 -0.01
CA LYS A 25 -13.87 -7.01 -1.15
C LYS A 25 -14.14 -6.23 -2.43
N LEU A 26 -13.09 -5.94 -3.20
CA LEU A 26 -13.18 -5.35 -4.53
C LEU A 26 -14.20 -6.14 -5.37
N LYS A 27 -15.29 -5.51 -5.78
CA LYS A 27 -16.50 -6.15 -6.32
C LYS A 27 -16.41 -6.53 -7.80
N SER A 28 -15.26 -6.35 -8.43
CA SER A 28 -14.94 -6.78 -9.79
C SER A 28 -13.50 -7.31 -9.84
N PRO A 29 -13.18 -8.26 -10.74
CA PRO A 29 -11.81 -8.67 -10.94
C PRO A 29 -10.96 -7.44 -11.30
N PRO A 30 -9.78 -7.26 -10.69
CA PRO A 30 -8.94 -6.11 -10.98
C PRO A 30 -8.61 -6.09 -12.47
N LEU A 31 -8.89 -4.97 -13.12
CA LEU A 31 -8.58 -4.79 -14.54
C LEU A 31 -7.07 -4.84 -14.70
N THR A 32 -6.57 -5.57 -15.70
CA THR A 32 -5.14 -5.60 -16.00
C THR A 32 -4.70 -4.24 -16.53
N SER A 33 -3.59 -3.70 -16.02
CA SER A 33 -3.04 -2.45 -16.56
C SER A 33 -2.22 -2.71 -17.82
N ARG A 34 -1.95 -1.63 -18.55
CA ARG A 34 -1.03 -1.62 -19.69
C ARG A 34 0.33 -2.24 -19.36
N VAL A 35 0.99 -2.75 -20.38
CA VAL A 35 2.38 -3.19 -20.27
C VAL A 35 3.30 -1.97 -20.29
N VAL A 36 4.09 -1.81 -19.23
CA VAL A 36 5.10 -0.76 -19.09
C VAL A 36 6.48 -1.36 -19.30
N ARG A 37 7.22 -0.79 -20.25
CA ARG A 37 8.60 -1.19 -20.54
C ARG A 37 9.56 -0.55 -19.56
N THR A 38 10.37 -1.36 -18.88
CA THR A 38 11.44 -0.89 -17.99
C THR A 38 12.81 -1.28 -18.53
N LYS A 39 13.89 -0.73 -17.96
CA LYS A 39 15.26 -1.14 -18.29
C LYS A 39 15.56 -2.60 -18.02
N TYR A 40 14.79 -3.26 -17.14
CA TYR A 40 15.02 -4.64 -16.73
C TYR A 40 14.09 -5.67 -17.41
N GLY A 41 13.02 -5.19 -18.04
CA GLY A 41 12.00 -6.03 -18.66
C GLY A 41 10.62 -5.38 -18.57
N ASP A 42 9.63 -6.05 -19.15
CA ASP A 42 8.27 -5.53 -19.25
C ASP A 42 7.46 -5.91 -18.01
N VAL A 43 6.57 -5.01 -17.56
CA VAL A 43 5.74 -5.19 -16.36
C VAL A 43 4.28 -4.85 -16.66
N SER A 44 3.34 -5.62 -16.14
CA SER A 44 1.91 -5.31 -16.14
C SER A 44 1.37 -5.36 -14.71
N GLY A 45 0.56 -4.36 -14.35
CA GLY A 45 -0.03 -4.23 -13.02
C GLY A 45 -1.55 -4.42 -13.06
N VAL A 46 -2.22 -3.80 -12.10
CA VAL A 46 -3.68 -3.80 -11.97
C VAL A 46 -4.22 -2.39 -11.83
N ILE A 47 -5.39 -2.11 -12.39
CA ILE A 47 -6.11 -0.86 -12.20
C ILE A 47 -7.10 -1.07 -11.05
N ILE A 48 -7.01 -0.19 -10.05
CA ILE A 48 -7.89 -0.16 -8.89
C ILE A 48 -8.71 1.13 -8.95
N SER A 49 -10.02 0.98 -9.08
CA SER A 49 -10.97 2.08 -8.91
C SER A 49 -11.43 2.14 -7.45
N LEU A 50 -11.48 3.35 -6.89
CA LEU A 50 -11.94 3.58 -5.53
C LEU A 50 -13.42 3.98 -5.54
N ASP A 51 -14.18 3.53 -4.54
CA ASP A 51 -15.60 3.84 -4.38
C ASP A 51 -15.80 5.28 -3.87
N SER A 52 -15.36 6.26 -4.67
CA SER A 52 -15.44 7.68 -4.34
C SER A 52 -15.61 8.48 -5.62
N ARG A 53 -16.61 9.37 -5.64
CA ARG A 53 -16.97 10.17 -6.83
C ARG A 53 -15.90 11.15 -7.30
N HIS A 54 -14.81 11.32 -6.54
CA HIS A 54 -13.75 12.29 -6.80
C HIS A 54 -12.38 11.64 -7.03
N LEU A 55 -12.30 10.31 -6.99
CA LEU A 55 -11.01 9.62 -7.12
C LEU A 55 -10.96 8.95 -8.49
N GLU A 56 -9.94 9.31 -9.26
CA GLU A 56 -9.64 8.65 -10.52
C GLU A 56 -9.07 7.25 -10.27
N PRO A 57 -9.22 6.31 -11.23
CA PRO A 57 -8.61 4.99 -11.13
C PRO A 57 -7.09 5.09 -11.01
N VAL A 58 -6.47 4.15 -10.30
CA VAL A 58 -5.03 4.11 -10.06
C VAL A 58 -4.46 2.84 -10.67
N GLU A 59 -3.42 2.98 -11.48
CA GLU A 59 -2.54 1.88 -11.89
C GLU A 59 -1.61 1.51 -10.73
N VAL A 60 -1.67 0.24 -10.35
CA VAL A 60 -0.95 -0.31 -9.22
C VAL A 60 -0.06 -1.44 -9.68
N PHE A 61 1.24 -1.28 -9.46
CA PHE A 61 2.26 -2.29 -9.72
C PHE A 61 2.88 -2.69 -8.39
N ARG A 62 2.83 -3.97 -8.06
CA ARG A 62 3.30 -4.50 -6.77
C ARG A 62 4.41 -5.52 -6.99
N GLY A 63 5.41 -5.49 -6.11
CA GLY A 63 6.46 -6.48 -6.10
C GLY A 63 7.44 -6.40 -7.28
N ILE A 64 7.73 -5.20 -7.79
CA ILE A 64 8.74 -5.02 -8.85
C ILE A 64 10.14 -5.08 -8.22
N PRO A 65 11.05 -5.98 -8.67
CA PRO A 65 12.41 -6.04 -8.14
C PRO A 65 13.21 -4.83 -8.61
N TYR A 66 13.90 -4.16 -7.68
CA TYR A 66 14.79 -3.05 -8.02
C TYR A 66 16.27 -3.39 -7.83
N ALA A 67 16.58 -4.47 -7.11
CA ALA A 67 17.93 -4.97 -6.88
C ALA A 67 17.92 -6.50 -6.77
N MET A 68 19.08 -7.12 -6.90
CA MET A 68 19.25 -8.54 -6.62
C MET A 68 19.03 -8.85 -5.13
N PRO A 69 18.51 -10.05 -4.78
CA PRO A 69 18.33 -10.45 -3.39
C PRO A 69 19.64 -10.37 -2.60
N PRO A 70 19.68 -9.70 -1.44
CA PRO A 70 20.90 -9.53 -0.63
C PRO A 70 21.17 -10.78 0.24
N THR A 71 21.10 -11.96 -0.36
CA THR A 71 21.27 -13.26 0.30
C THR A 71 22.64 -13.86 0.00
N GLY A 72 23.07 -14.81 0.85
CA GLY A 72 24.34 -15.52 0.67
C GLY A 72 25.53 -14.55 0.58
N ASN A 73 26.27 -14.61 -0.53
CA ASN A 73 27.47 -13.78 -0.76
C ASN A 73 27.16 -12.28 -0.94
N LEU A 74 25.90 -11.91 -1.20
CA LEU A 74 25.47 -10.51 -1.32
C LEU A 74 25.01 -9.91 0.02
N ARG A 75 24.97 -10.72 1.09
CA ARG A 75 24.61 -10.22 2.41
C ARG A 75 25.67 -9.22 2.89
N PHE A 76 25.20 -8.06 3.37
CA PHE A 76 26.04 -6.94 3.79
C PHE A 76 26.87 -6.28 2.68
N MET A 77 26.58 -6.60 1.42
CA MET A 77 27.14 -5.88 0.26
C MET A 77 26.19 -4.76 -0.18
N PRO A 78 26.70 -3.75 -0.90
CA PRO A 78 25.84 -2.78 -1.58
C PRO A 78 24.84 -3.48 -2.52
N PRO A 79 23.61 -2.94 -2.70
CA PRO A 79 22.63 -3.50 -3.61
C PRO A 79 23.17 -3.55 -5.04
N VAL A 80 23.06 -4.73 -5.67
CA VAL A 80 23.42 -4.95 -7.08
C VAL A 80 22.16 -4.80 -7.94
N SER A 81 22.30 -4.31 -9.17
CA SER A 81 21.18 -4.16 -10.11
C SER A 81 20.43 -5.48 -10.33
N SER A 82 19.09 -5.42 -10.38
CA SER A 82 18.25 -6.60 -10.68
C SER A 82 18.65 -7.29 -11.98
N ALA A 83 18.48 -8.62 -12.02
CA ALA A 83 18.58 -9.38 -13.25
C ALA A 83 17.50 -8.95 -14.27
N LEU A 84 17.85 -9.06 -15.55
CA LEU A 84 16.90 -8.92 -16.65
C LEU A 84 15.93 -10.12 -16.66
N TRP A 85 14.67 -9.89 -16.99
CA TRP A 85 13.70 -10.97 -17.22
C TRP A 85 13.13 -10.92 -18.64
N SER A 86 12.78 -12.09 -19.17
CA SER A 86 12.10 -12.22 -20.46
C SER A 86 10.58 -12.21 -20.28
N GLY A 87 9.88 -11.62 -21.24
CA GLY A 87 8.42 -11.53 -21.23
C GLY A 87 7.87 -10.49 -20.25
N VAL A 88 6.56 -10.54 -20.01
CA VAL A 88 5.86 -9.59 -19.14
C VAL A 88 5.75 -10.14 -17.73
N ARG A 89 6.25 -9.40 -16.74
CA ARG A 89 6.11 -9.72 -15.32
C ARG A 89 4.78 -9.17 -14.79
N ILE A 90 3.96 -10.06 -14.24
CA ILE A 90 2.70 -9.67 -13.59
C ILE A 90 3.02 -9.15 -12.18
N ALA A 91 2.76 -7.87 -11.94
CA ALA A 91 3.03 -7.13 -10.72
C ALA A 91 1.72 -6.81 -9.97
N ASP A 92 0.95 -7.83 -9.61
CA ASP A 92 -0.36 -7.71 -8.96
C ASP A 92 -0.32 -8.04 -7.45
N LYS A 93 0.76 -8.70 -6.99
CA LYS A 93 0.92 -9.23 -5.63
C LYS A 93 2.02 -8.52 -4.86
N PHE A 94 1.82 -8.41 -3.55
CA PHE A 94 2.88 -7.92 -2.65
C PHE A 94 3.99 -8.96 -2.53
N SER A 95 5.23 -8.48 -2.64
CA SER A 95 6.44 -9.26 -2.34
C SER A 95 6.68 -9.36 -0.82
N PRO A 96 7.56 -10.28 -0.38
CA PRO A 96 7.95 -10.37 1.03
C PRO A 96 8.52 -9.05 1.57
N VAL A 97 8.26 -8.79 2.85
CA VAL A 97 8.90 -7.67 3.56
C VAL A 97 10.25 -8.08 4.10
N CYS A 98 11.12 -7.11 4.38
CA CYS A 98 12.43 -7.39 4.95
C CYS A 98 12.33 -7.93 6.39
N PRO A 99 13.32 -8.71 6.85
CA PRO A 99 13.32 -9.29 8.19
C PRO A 99 13.28 -8.20 9.26
N GLN A 100 12.25 -8.24 10.11
CA GLN A 100 12.02 -7.29 11.18
C GLN A 100 11.48 -7.98 12.42
N ARG A 101 11.92 -7.52 13.60
CA ARG A 101 11.40 -8.01 14.88
C ARG A 101 10.05 -7.36 15.18
N LEU A 102 8.98 -8.10 14.97
CA LEU A 102 7.62 -7.65 15.29
C LEU A 102 7.33 -7.83 16.79
N PRO A 103 6.64 -6.87 17.43
CA PRO A 103 6.19 -7.05 18.81
C PRO A 103 5.10 -8.12 18.89
N ASP A 104 5.15 -8.96 19.92
CA ASP A 104 4.06 -9.87 20.22
C ASP A 104 2.87 -9.10 20.80
N ILE A 105 1.75 -9.14 20.08
CA ILE A 105 0.49 -8.51 20.47
C ILE A 105 -0.65 -9.53 20.63
N SER A 106 -0.33 -10.83 20.68
CA SER A 106 -1.31 -11.90 20.87
C SER A 106 -2.15 -11.68 22.13
N ASN A 107 -1.52 -11.20 23.20
CA ASN A 107 -2.18 -10.76 24.43
C ASN A 107 -2.30 -9.24 24.48
N GLU A 108 -3.51 -8.73 24.19
CA GLU A 108 -3.81 -7.31 24.17
C GLU A 108 -3.62 -6.63 25.53
N THR A 109 -3.98 -7.28 26.63
CA THR A 109 -3.80 -6.71 27.98
C THR A 109 -2.32 -6.49 28.30
N LEU A 110 -1.45 -7.45 27.94
CA LEU A 110 -0.01 -7.30 28.11
C LEU A 110 0.59 -6.28 27.14
N ALA A 111 0.08 -6.22 25.91
CA ALA A 111 0.50 -5.22 24.93
C ALA A 111 0.17 -3.79 25.40
N LEU A 112 -1.04 -3.55 25.92
CA LEU A 112 -1.47 -2.24 26.43
C LEU A 112 -0.69 -1.75 27.65
N LYS A 113 -0.07 -2.66 28.42
CA LYS A 113 0.88 -2.28 29.48
C LYS A 113 2.20 -1.75 28.93
N ARG A 114 2.57 -2.14 27.71
CA ARG A 114 3.87 -1.82 27.07
C ARG A 114 3.75 -0.73 25.99
N MET A 115 2.57 -0.51 25.43
CA MET A 115 2.37 0.48 24.37
C MET A 115 0.98 1.16 24.45
N PRO A 116 0.85 2.41 23.96
CA PRO A 116 -0.44 3.09 23.88
C PRO A 116 -1.44 2.37 22.97
N LYS A 117 -2.74 2.53 23.26
CA LYS A 117 -3.85 1.94 22.47
C LYS A 117 -3.75 2.25 20.97
N GLY A 118 -3.47 3.50 20.59
CA GLY A 118 -3.35 3.88 19.18
C GLY A 118 -2.20 3.16 18.45
N ARG A 119 -1.09 2.87 19.15
CA ARG A 119 0.02 2.08 18.58
C ARG A 119 -0.38 0.62 18.41
N LEU A 120 -1.10 0.05 19.37
CA LEU A 120 -1.61 -1.32 19.26
C LEU A 120 -2.57 -1.47 18.07
N GLU A 121 -3.50 -0.54 17.92
CA GLU A 121 -4.46 -0.54 16.81
C GLU A 121 -3.76 -0.38 15.45
N TYR A 122 -2.78 0.51 15.36
CA TYR A 122 -1.92 0.65 14.18
C TYR A 122 -1.20 -0.65 13.83
N LEU A 123 -0.59 -1.32 14.82
CA LEU A 123 0.08 -2.60 14.62
C LEU A 123 -0.88 -3.71 14.20
N LYS A 124 -2.07 -3.80 14.83
CA LYS A 124 -3.11 -4.77 14.45
C LYS A 124 -3.47 -4.65 12.96
N ARG A 125 -3.54 -3.43 12.43
CA ARG A 125 -3.82 -3.18 11.00
C ARG A 125 -2.65 -3.58 10.09
N LEU A 126 -1.42 -3.37 10.52
CA LEU A 126 -0.23 -3.64 9.69
C LEU A 126 0.21 -5.09 9.69
N LEU A 127 0.11 -5.79 10.83
CA LEU A 127 0.74 -7.09 11.03
C LEU A 127 0.40 -8.13 9.96
N PRO A 128 -0.83 -8.24 9.43
CA PRO A 128 -1.13 -9.17 8.33
C PRO A 128 -0.24 -8.97 7.10
N HIS A 129 0.17 -7.73 6.83
CA HIS A 129 1.05 -7.39 5.71
C HIS A 129 2.54 -7.63 5.99
N LEU A 130 2.91 -7.84 7.26
CA LEU A 130 4.30 -8.02 7.70
C LEU A 130 4.66 -9.48 8.04
N GLN A 131 3.71 -10.41 7.87
CA GLN A 131 3.91 -11.83 8.20
C GLN A 131 4.90 -12.52 7.25
N ASN A 132 4.83 -12.22 5.95
CA ASN A 132 5.68 -12.84 4.94
C ASN A 132 7.03 -12.11 4.88
N GLN A 133 7.99 -12.55 5.70
CA GLN A 133 9.33 -11.98 5.76
C GLN A 133 10.36 -12.84 5.03
N SER A 134 11.27 -12.21 4.29
CA SER A 134 12.38 -12.87 3.62
C SER A 134 13.57 -11.91 3.51
N GLU A 135 14.79 -12.43 3.46
CA GLU A 135 15.96 -11.61 3.05
C GLU A 135 15.85 -11.18 1.58
N ASP A 136 15.13 -11.94 0.74
CA ASP A 136 14.70 -11.49 -0.58
C ASP A 136 13.48 -10.56 -0.47
N CYS A 137 13.76 -9.28 -0.19
CA CYS A 137 12.75 -8.24 0.04
C CYS A 137 12.99 -6.95 -0.75
N LEU A 138 13.94 -6.91 -1.69
CA LEU A 138 14.29 -5.69 -2.43
C LEU A 138 13.34 -5.43 -3.61
N TYR A 139 12.07 -5.21 -3.25
CA TYR A 139 10.97 -4.92 -4.16
C TYR A 139 10.34 -3.57 -3.85
N LEU A 140 9.75 -2.95 -4.86
CA LEU A 140 8.98 -1.72 -4.72
C LEU A 140 7.56 -1.89 -5.26
N ASN A 141 6.68 -1.03 -4.77
CA ASN A 141 5.31 -0.90 -5.24
C ASN A 141 5.14 0.52 -5.83
N ILE A 142 4.53 0.62 -6.99
CA ILE A 142 4.27 1.88 -7.70
C ILE A 142 2.76 2.07 -7.79
N TYR A 143 2.31 3.27 -7.44
CA TYR A 143 0.93 3.71 -7.55
C TYR A 143 0.93 4.98 -8.38
N ALA A 144 0.31 4.92 -9.56
CA ALA A 144 0.23 6.05 -10.49
C ALA A 144 -1.22 6.25 -10.91
N PRO A 145 -1.68 7.48 -11.20
CA PRO A 145 -2.99 7.68 -11.79
C PRO A 145 -3.08 6.85 -13.07
N ALA A 146 -4.20 6.14 -13.25
CA ALA A 146 -4.42 5.36 -14.44
C ALA A 146 -4.39 6.29 -15.65
N GLN A 147 -3.53 5.99 -16.61
CA GLN A 147 -3.54 6.75 -17.84
C GLN A 147 -4.72 6.23 -18.65
N GLY A 148 -5.73 7.10 -18.87
CA GLY A 148 -6.69 6.83 -19.93
C GLY A 148 -5.94 6.56 -21.23
N GLU A 149 -6.51 5.77 -22.14
CA GLU A 149 -5.96 5.68 -23.49
C GLU A 149 -5.91 7.10 -24.07
N SER A 150 -4.73 7.72 -23.97
CA SER A 150 -4.32 8.78 -24.86
C SER A 150 -4.20 8.11 -26.23
N LEU A 151 -5.33 8.03 -26.93
CA LEU A 151 -5.35 8.13 -28.38
C LEU A 151 -4.79 9.51 -28.75
N SER A 152 -3.50 9.73 -28.53
CA SER A 152 -2.73 10.71 -29.28
C SER A 152 -2.42 10.04 -30.60
N ALA A 153 -3.42 10.11 -31.48
CA ALA A 153 -3.24 9.96 -32.91
C ALA A 153 -2.00 10.74 -33.35
N LEU A 154 -1.19 10.08 -34.20
CA LEU A 154 -0.49 10.67 -35.33
C LEU A 154 -0.19 12.17 -35.23
N SER A 155 1.04 12.52 -34.88
CA SER A 155 1.74 13.55 -35.64
C SER A 155 3.24 13.38 -35.51
N THR A 156 3.81 12.73 -36.52
CA THR A 156 5.13 13.08 -37.01
C THR A 156 5.13 14.56 -37.38
N ALA A 157 5.93 15.37 -36.68
CA ALA A 157 6.43 16.61 -37.23
C ALA A 157 7.89 16.74 -36.79
N ALA A 158 8.76 16.28 -37.68
CA ALA A 158 10.11 16.78 -37.77
C ALA A 158 10.04 18.27 -38.13
N VAL A 159 10.74 19.10 -37.37
CA VAL A 159 11.43 20.29 -37.87
C VAL A 159 12.79 20.30 -37.19
#